data_AF-X1UN24-F1
#
_entry.id   AF-X1UN24-F1
#
_cell.length_a   1.000
_cell.length_b   1.000
_cell.length_c   1.000
_cell.angle_alpha   90.00
_cell.angle_beta   90.00
_cell.angle_gamma   90.00
#
_symmetry.space_group_name_H-M   'P 1'
#
loop_
_entity.id
_entity.type
_entity.pdbx_description
1 polymer ?
#
loop_
_entity_poly.entity_id
_entity_poly.type
_entity_poly.pdbx_seq_one_letter_code
_entity_poly.pdbx_strand_id
1 'polypeptide(L)'
;YEKGMVKALLPEMVSDGTIRLLSMLLALLYQPTKAALICIDEPERYLHPQVLKPIVEIMREVSEKTQLIVTTHSTELVKWLQPSEVLMVDKIDTVTHIVQAQNISMVDKFLEEFSLDELWLGGYLKGGKIL
;
A
#
# COMPACT_ATOMS: atom_id res chain seq x y z
N TYR A 1 28.52 -8.03 3.63
CA TYR A 1 29.53 -7.11 4.18
C TYR A 1 30.11 -6.29 3.04
N GLU A 2 29.76 -5.01 2.94
CA GLU A 2 30.47 -4.08 2.06
C GLU A 2 31.90 -3.92 2.58
N LYS A 3 32.89 -4.04 1.68
CA LYS A 3 34.30 -3.86 2.02
C LYS A 3 34.54 -2.39 2.40
N GLY A 4 34.70 -2.13 3.69
CA GLY A 4 35.10 -0.81 4.21
C GLY A 4 34.36 -0.36 5.47
N MET A 5 33.28 -1.02 5.88
CA MET A 5 32.53 -0.64 7.07
C MET A 5 33.14 -1.25 8.33
N VAL A 6 33.80 -0.43 9.14
CA VAL A 6 34.51 -0.83 10.38
C VAL A 6 33.57 -0.87 11.61
N LYS A 7 32.30 -0.48 11.49
CA LYS A 7 31.34 -0.43 12.60
C LYS A 7 29.93 -0.80 12.14
N ALA A 8 29.15 -1.45 13.01
CA ALA A 8 27.73 -1.70 12.76
C ALA A 8 26.98 -0.38 12.54
N LEU A 9 26.06 -0.38 11.58
CA LEU A 9 25.15 0.76 11.36
C LEU A 9 24.19 0.84 12.54
N LEU A 10 24.30 1.92 13.31
CA LEU A 10 23.32 2.25 14.34
C LEU A 10 22.08 2.85 13.66
N PRO A 11 20.86 2.68 14.23
CA PRO A 11 19.65 3.29 13.67
C PRO A 11 19.78 4.80 13.43
N GLU A 12 20.48 5.49 14.33
CA GLU A 12 20.78 6.93 14.25
C GLU A 12 21.59 7.35 13.01
N MET A 13 22.26 6.39 12.36
CA MET A 13 23.11 6.62 11.18
C MET A 13 22.39 6.34 9.86
N VAL A 14 21.10 6.02 9.91
CA VAL A 14 20.31 5.53 8.77
C VAL A 14 19.10 6.46 8.58
N SER A 15 18.69 6.71 7.34
CA SER A 15 17.54 7.58 7.08
C SER A 15 16.23 6.96 7.59
N ASP A 16 15.29 7.81 8.01
CA ASP A 16 13.97 7.37 8.48
C ASP A 16 13.26 6.45 7.47
N GLY A 17 13.36 6.78 6.18
CA GLY A 17 12.81 5.95 5.10
C GLY A 17 13.41 4.55 5.05
N THR A 18 14.71 4.42 5.33
CA THR A 18 15.38 3.11 5.37
C THR A 18 14.97 2.32 6.62
N ILE A 19 14.88 2.97 7.80
CA ILE A 19 14.40 2.31 9.03
C ILE A 19 12.96 1.83 8.85
N ARG A 20 12.09 2.66 8.27
CA ARG A 20 10.70 2.31 8.02
C ARG A 20 10.58 1.17 7.02
N LEU A 21 11.34 1.23 5.91
CA LEU A 21 11.39 0.16 4.93
C LEU A 21 11.80 -1.18 5.58
N LEU A 22 12.89 -1.18 6.35
CA LEU A 22 13.37 -2.38 7.03
C LEU A 22 12.37 -2.90 8.07
N SER A 23 11.76 -2.00 8.85
CA SER A 23 10.74 -2.35 9.84
C SER A 23 9.50 -2.97 9.20
N MET A 24 9.05 -2.41 8.07
CA MET A 24 7.93 -2.91 7.30
C MET A 24 8.25 -4.27 6.67
N LEU A 25 9.42 -4.43 6.08
CA LEU A 25 9.86 -5.71 5.53
C LEU A 25 9.96 -6.80 6.61
N LEU A 26 10.48 -6.46 7.80
CA LEU A 26 10.51 -7.38 8.92
C LEU A 26 9.11 -7.78 9.36
N ALA A 27 8.19 -6.82 9.46
CA ALA A 27 6.79 -7.10 9.78
C ALA A 27 6.12 -7.98 8.72
N LEU A 28 6.35 -7.73 7.43
CA LEU A 28 5.72 -8.51 6.35
C LEU A 28 6.30 -9.93 6.24
N LEU A 29 7.62 -10.07 6.32
CA LEU A 29 8.32 -11.32 6.00
C LEU A 29 8.53 -12.23 7.22
N TYR A 30 8.55 -11.68 8.43
CA TYR A 30 8.83 -12.44 9.64
C TYR A 30 7.59 -12.55 10.53
N GLN A 31 6.64 -13.37 10.07
CA GLN A 31 5.41 -13.69 10.79
C GLN A 31 5.55 -15.01 11.56
N PRO A 32 5.59 -15.00 12.90
CA PRO A 32 5.82 -16.20 13.70
C PRO A 32 4.65 -17.19 13.71
N THR A 33 3.46 -16.80 13.21
CA THR A 33 2.25 -17.65 13.23
C THR A 33 1.54 -17.65 11.88
N LYS A 34 0.90 -18.78 11.54
CA LYS A 34 0.23 -19.03 10.24
C LYS A 34 -1.12 -18.31 10.04
N ALA A 35 -1.53 -17.44 10.96
CA ALA A 35 -2.82 -16.73 10.90
C ALA A 35 -2.71 -15.33 11.52
N ALA A 36 -1.69 -14.58 11.10
CA ALA A 36 -1.50 -13.21 11.55
C ALA A 36 -2.42 -12.24 10.78
N LEU A 37 -2.88 -11.20 11.48
CA LEU A 37 -3.39 -9.98 10.88
C LEU A 37 -2.28 -8.94 10.95
N ILE A 38 -1.94 -8.33 9.82
CA ILE A 38 -1.03 -7.19 9.74
C ILE A 38 -1.85 -5.97 9.31
N CYS A 39 -1.76 -4.90 10.09
CA CYS A 39 -2.31 -3.60 9.72
C CYS A 39 -1.15 -2.62 9.50
N ILE A 40 -1.12 -1.94 8.35
CA ILE A 40 -0.10 -0.95 8.02
C ILE A 40 -0.77 0.35 7.60
N ASP A 41 -0.44 1.43 8.31
CA ASP A 41 -0.92 2.77 7.98
C ASP A 41 0.12 3.53 7.17
N GLU A 42 -0.28 4.04 6.00
CA GLU A 42 0.52 4.79 5.04
C GLU A 42 1.88 4.13 4.73
N PRO A 43 1.92 2.89 4.19
CA PRO A 43 3.19 2.17 3.94
C PRO A 43 4.18 2.95 3.08
N GLU A 44 3.68 3.79 2.16
CA GLU A 44 4.45 4.65 1.26
C GLU A 44 5.19 5.80 1.95
N ARG A 45 4.82 6.13 3.19
CA ARG A 45 5.34 7.31 3.86
C ARG A 45 6.85 7.20 4.03
N TYR A 46 7.58 8.25 3.62
CA TYR A 46 9.04 8.32 3.59
C TYR A 46 9.73 7.36 2.60
N LEU A 47 8.98 6.71 1.72
CA LEU A 47 9.52 5.84 0.68
C LEU A 47 9.61 6.58 -0.66
N HIS A 48 10.65 6.25 -1.43
CA HIS A 48 10.78 6.73 -2.79
C HIS A 48 9.76 6.00 -3.70
N PRO A 49 9.09 6.67 -4.66
CA PRO A 49 8.07 6.02 -5.50
C PRO A 49 8.52 4.73 -6.19
N GLN A 50 9.80 4.65 -6.56
CA GLN A 50 10.38 3.46 -7.19
C GLN A 50 10.35 2.19 -6.32
N VAL A 51 10.25 2.29 -4.99
CA VAL A 51 10.18 1.11 -4.11
C VAL A 51 8.74 0.63 -3.88
N LEU A 52 7.72 1.41 -4.24
CA LEU A 52 6.32 1.08 -3.95
C LEU A 52 5.87 -0.18 -4.68
N LYS A 53 6.26 -0.34 -5.95
CA LYS A 53 5.90 -1.54 -6.72
C LYS A 53 6.43 -2.84 -6.08
N PRO A 54 7.73 -2.99 -5.78
CA PRO A 54 8.23 -4.15 -5.05
C PRO A 54 7.54 -4.38 -3.71
N ILE A 55 7.22 -3.31 -2.97
CA ILE A 55 6.51 -3.43 -1.69
C ILE A 55 5.09 -3.99 -1.90
N VAL A 56 4.36 -3.52 -2.91
CA VAL A 56 3.04 -4.06 -3.27
C VAL A 56 3.12 -5.53 -3.66
N GLU A 57 4.13 -5.93 -4.41
CA GLU A 57 4.37 -7.34 -4.77
C GLU A 57 4.60 -8.21 -3.51
N ILE A 58 5.44 -7.76 -2.58
CA ILE A 58 5.66 -8.45 -1.29
C ILE A 58 4.37 -8.50 -0.47
N MET A 59 3.62 -7.41 -0.39
CA MET A 59 2.34 -7.37 0.34
C MET A 59 1.34 -8.38 -0.23
N ARG A 60 1.30 -8.54 -1.56
CA ARG A 60 0.46 -9.52 -2.26
C ARG A 60 0.88 -10.96 -1.99
N GLU A 61 2.18 -11.25 -1.97
CA GLU A 61 2.67 -12.59 -1.61
C GLU A 61 2.37 -12.94 -0.15
N VAL A 62 2.52 -11.97 0.75
CA VAL A 62 2.21 -12.15 2.17
C VAL A 62 0.72 -12.34 2.39
N SER A 63 -0.13 -11.64 1.61
CA SER A 63 -1.59 -11.70 1.76
C SER A 63 -2.18 -13.08 1.45
N GLU A 64 -1.47 -13.96 0.74
CA GLU A 64 -1.87 -15.35 0.48
C GLU A 64 -2.01 -16.19 1.76
N LYS A 65 -1.28 -15.81 2.83
CA LYS A 65 -1.22 -16.58 4.09
C LYS A 65 -1.59 -15.76 5.32
N THR A 66 -1.65 -14.44 5.19
CA THR A 66 -1.78 -13.48 6.29
C THR A 66 -2.80 -12.42 5.89
N GLN A 67 -3.75 -12.08 6.76
CA GLN A 67 -4.66 -10.97 6.44
C GLN A 67 -3.90 -9.65 6.51
N LEU A 68 -3.95 -8.86 5.43
CA LEU A 68 -3.29 -7.56 5.37
C LEU A 68 -4.34 -6.47 5.21
N ILE A 69 -4.32 -5.47 6.09
CA ILE A 69 -5.12 -4.25 6.00
C ILE A 69 -4.16 -3.08 5.85
N VAL A 70 -4.30 -2.35 4.75
CA VAL A 70 -3.45 -1.21 4.43
C VAL A 70 -4.32 0.02 4.24
N THR A 71 -3.95 1.12 4.88
CA THR A 71 -4.55 2.44 4.65
C THR A 71 -3.56 3.32 3.89
N THR A 72 -4.05 4.05 2.90
CA THR A 72 -3.23 4.93 2.06
C THR A 72 -4.05 6.09 1.52
N HIS A 73 -3.40 7.24 1.37
CA HIS A 73 -3.88 8.38 0.60
C HIS A 73 -3.04 8.60 -0.67
N SER A 74 -2.16 7.66 -1.01
CA SER A 74 -1.17 7.79 -2.08
C SER A 74 -1.64 7.16 -3.37
N THR A 75 -1.84 8.01 -4.37
CA THR A 75 -2.07 7.59 -5.75
C THR A 75 -0.91 6.76 -6.29
N GLU A 76 0.34 7.08 -5.89
CA GLU A 76 1.54 6.34 -6.28
C GLU A 76 1.55 4.89 -5.78
N LEU A 77 0.92 4.61 -4.63
CA LEU A 77 0.74 3.24 -4.15
C LEU A 77 -0.40 2.54 -4.92
N VAL A 78 -1.54 3.23 -5.04
CA VAL A 78 -2.76 2.71 -5.70
C VAL A 78 -2.50 2.31 -7.16
N LYS A 79 -1.60 3.01 -7.85
CA LYS A 79 -1.14 2.68 -9.20
C LYS A 79 -0.72 1.21 -9.39
N TRP A 80 -0.19 0.57 -8.35
CA TRP A 80 0.35 -0.79 -8.41
C TRP A 80 -0.63 -1.86 -7.88
N LEU A 81 -1.80 -1.43 -7.40
CA LEU A 81 -2.84 -2.32 -6.86
C LEU A 81 -3.82 -2.75 -7.95
N GLN A 82 -4.51 -3.85 -7.67
CA GLN A 82 -5.64 -4.32 -8.46
C GLN A 82 -6.95 -3.74 -7.89
N PRO A 83 -8.00 -3.57 -8.70
CA PRO A 83 -9.30 -3.09 -8.23
C PRO A 83 -9.93 -4.00 -7.16
N SER A 84 -9.58 -5.29 -7.15
CA SER A 84 -9.98 -6.27 -6.15
C SER A 84 -9.30 -6.05 -4.79
N GLU A 85 -8.16 -5.36 -4.77
CA GLU A 85 -7.36 -5.10 -3.57
C GLU A 85 -7.73 -3.77 -2.90
N VAL A 86 -8.53 -2.94 -3.56
CA VAL A 86 -8.85 -1.58 -3.11
C VAL A 86 -10.28 -1.47 -2.60
N LEU A 87 -10.42 -1.03 -1.36
CA LEU A 87 -11.68 -0.63 -0.76
C LEU A 87 -11.74 0.91 -0.71
N MET A 88 -12.65 1.49 -1.47
CA MET A 88 -12.95 2.91 -1.42
C MET A 88 -13.79 3.19 -0.17
N VAL A 89 -13.35 4.12 0.66
CA VAL A 89 -14.02 4.47 1.93
C VAL A 89 -14.43 5.94 1.89
N ASP A 90 -15.71 6.21 2.13
CA ASP A 90 -16.30 7.55 2.19
C ASP A 90 -17.13 7.73 3.45
N LYS A 91 -17.28 8.99 3.87
CA LYS A 91 -18.21 9.38 4.93
C LYS A 91 -19.30 10.28 4.35
N ILE A 92 -20.52 9.76 4.26
CA ILE A 92 -21.71 10.47 3.74
C ILE A 92 -22.73 10.55 4.86
N ASP A 93 -23.22 11.75 5.17
CA ASP A 93 -24.23 11.97 6.22
C ASP A 93 -23.89 11.27 7.56
N THR A 94 -22.61 11.34 7.95
CA THR A 94 -22.02 10.68 9.14
C THR A 94 -21.87 9.16 9.10
N VAL A 95 -22.37 8.50 8.06
CA VAL A 95 -22.26 7.06 7.84
C VAL A 95 -21.04 6.74 6.98
N THR A 96 -20.33 5.66 7.32
CA THR A 96 -19.21 5.16 6.52
C THR A 96 -19.73 4.25 5.43
N HIS A 97 -19.42 4.59 4.18
CA HIS A 97 -19.70 3.80 2.99
C HIS A 97 -18.41 3.19 2.48
N ILE A 98 -18.44 1.88 2.22
CA ILE A 98 -17.28 1.15 1.71
C ILE A 98 -17.71 0.45 0.41
N VAL A 99 -16.96 0.67 -0.66
CA VAL A 99 -17.18 0.04 -1.96
C VAL A 99 -15.85 -0.48 -2.47
N GLN A 100 -15.79 -1.76 -2.83
CA GLN A 100 -14.59 -2.32 -3.47
C GLN A 100 -14.47 -1.76 -4.89
N ALA A 101 -13.27 -1.33 -5.30
CA ALA A 101 -13.07 -0.64 -6.57
C ALA A 101 -13.51 -1.48 -7.78
N GLN A 102 -13.32 -2.81 -7.73
CA GLN A 102 -13.81 -3.74 -8.76
C GLN A 102 -15.33 -3.72 -8.96
N ASN A 103 -16.10 -3.31 -7.95
CA ASN A 103 -17.58 -3.29 -8.01
C ASN A 103 -18.12 -1.94 -8.51
N ILE A 104 -17.25 -1.01 -8.90
CA ILE A 104 -17.64 0.28 -9.48
C ILE A 104 -18.05 0.07 -10.94
N SER A 105 -19.19 0.65 -11.31
CA SER A 105 -19.75 0.50 -12.66
C SER A 105 -18.75 0.89 -13.73
N MET A 106 -18.55 0.00 -14.70
CA MET A 106 -17.65 0.18 -15.85
C MET A 106 -16.16 0.31 -15.52
N VAL A 107 -15.72 -0.04 -14.29
CA VAL A 107 -14.31 0.05 -13.89
C VAL A 107 -13.37 -0.74 -14.82
N ASP A 108 -13.76 -1.95 -15.23
CA ASP A 108 -12.95 -2.79 -16.13
C ASP A 108 -12.70 -2.12 -17.48
N LYS A 109 -13.71 -1.44 -18.03
CA LYS A 109 -13.59 -0.70 -19.30
C LYS A 109 -12.65 0.48 -19.17
N PHE A 110 -12.72 1.20 -18.05
CA PHE A 110 -11.85 2.33 -17.82
C PHE A 110 -10.39 1.90 -17.61
N LEU A 111 -10.16 0.71 -17.03
CA LEU A 111 -8.82 0.15 -16.86
C LEU A 111 -8.15 -0.30 -18.16
N GLU A 112 -8.88 -0.35 -19.28
CA GLU A 112 -8.29 -0.58 -20.61
C GLU A 112 -7.48 0.64 -21.09
N GLU A 113 -7.83 1.84 -20.64
CA GLU A 113 -7.21 3.11 -21.07
C GLU A 113 -6.46 3.86 -19.97
N PHE A 114 -6.80 3.62 -18.70
CA PHE A 114 -6.29 4.35 -17.54
C PHE A 114 -5.78 3.42 -16.45
N SER A 115 -4.82 3.88 -15.66
CA SER A 115 -4.42 3.19 -14.43
C SER A 115 -5.33 3.53 -13.25
N LEU A 116 -5.30 2.68 -12.22
CA LEU A 116 -6.22 2.80 -11.07
C LEU A 116 -6.08 4.14 -10.33
N ASP A 117 -4.87 4.70 -10.26
CA ASP A 117 -4.59 6.03 -9.72
C ASP A 117 -5.18 7.16 -10.55
N GLU A 118 -5.15 7.05 -11.88
CA GLU A 118 -5.79 8.01 -12.79
C GLU A 118 -7.31 7.98 -12.63
N LEU A 119 -7.90 6.79 -12.45
CA LEU A 119 -9.33 6.65 -12.16
C LEU A 119 -9.71 7.26 -10.81
N TRP A 120 -8.83 7.16 -9.82
CA TRP A 120 -9.05 7.79 -8.52
C TRP A 120 -8.97 9.31 -8.63
N LEU A 121 -7.91 9.84 -9.25
CA LEU A 121 -7.69 11.27 -9.47
C LEU A 121 -8.80 11.90 -10.33
N GLY A 122 -9.28 11.17 -11.34
CA GLY A 122 -10.38 11.59 -12.21
C GLY A 122 -11.76 11.54 -11.54
N GLY A 123 -11.86 11.03 -10.30
CA GLY A 123 -13.12 10.90 -9.57
C GLY A 123 -14.03 9.77 -10.08
N TYR A 124 -13.51 8.86 -10.90
CA TYR A 124 -14.23 7.68 -11.39
C TYR A 124 -14.36 6.62 -10.31
N LEU A 125 -13.34 6.48 -9.43
CA LEU A 125 -13.48 5.70 -8.20
C LEU A 125 -14.21 6.55 -7.17
N LYS A 126 -15.48 6.22 -6.88
CA LYS A 126 -16.25 6.87 -5.82
C LYS A 126 -15.68 6.46 -4.46
N GLY A 127 -14.91 7.35 -3.86
CA GLY A 127 -14.49 7.28 -2.46
C GLY A 127 -13.12 7.86 -2.18
N GLY A 128 -12.84 8.21 -0.93
CA GLY A 128 -11.54 8.69 -0.50
C GLY A 128 -11.09 9.94 -1.27
N LYS A 129 -12.00 10.92 -1.46
CA LYS A 129 -11.68 12.18 -2.14
C LYS A 129 -10.38 12.77 -1.57
N ILE A 130 -9.36 12.83 -2.42
CA ILE A 130 -8.18 13.65 -2.19
C ILE A 130 -8.67 15.09 -2.40
N LEU A 131 -8.84 15.83 -1.30
CA LEU A 131 -9.22 17.25 -1.32
C LEU A 131 -8.06 18.10 -1.83
#